data_AF-A1SS51-F1
#
_entry.id   AF-A1SS51-F1
#
_cell.length_a   1.000
_cell.length_b   1.000
_cell.length_c   1.000
_cell.angle_alpha   90.00
_cell.angle_beta   90.00
_cell.angle_gamma   90.00
#
_symmetry.space_group_name_H-M   'P 1'
#
loop_
_entity.id
_entity.type
_entity.pdbx_description
1 polymer ?
#
loop_
_entity_poly.entity_id
_entity_poly.type
_entity_poly.pdbx_seq_one_letter_code
_entity_poly.pdbx_strand_id
1 'polypeptide(L)'
;MTFILIILFFSRVPVVISDRLTDTLWPIGHIVSFACWAWWLLSCNVYIKSESSKRQLLFLLLITLTIGGGIELLQPFFSRRAQLSDLYYDLFGTFFAYLFFGNFNKNNKLLIVSRFLYITLLLYITSPAMLAVKDEYDLRMDFPIIAKFDSYSELTRWKADLPLSMVNTSELSETRVADTNLMKVTFAAKKDSAQYYVFLPAIGKGISRLSFHFLILTKLHLRLGLLSQTKFITNRNPIIMIDLENGY
;
A
#
# COMPACT_ATOMS: atom_id res chain seq x y z
N MET A 1 5.06 17.81 -19.17
CA MET A 1 4.27 17.32 -18.02
C MET A 1 3.43 16.10 -18.39
N THR A 2 2.54 16.19 -19.38
CA THR A 2 1.66 15.08 -19.82
C THR A 2 2.38 13.78 -20.13
N PHE A 3 3.54 13.82 -20.81
CA PHE A 3 4.32 12.63 -21.14
C PHE A 3 4.80 11.85 -19.90
N ILE A 4 5.23 12.56 -18.85
CA ILE A 4 5.67 11.93 -17.59
C ILE A 4 4.49 11.23 -16.91
N LEU A 5 3.31 11.89 -16.91
CA LEU A 5 2.10 11.31 -16.34
C LEU A 5 1.65 10.06 -17.11
N ILE A 6 1.78 10.04 -18.43
CA ILE A 6 1.48 8.84 -19.25
C ILE A 6 2.42 7.68 -18.91
N ILE A 7 3.72 7.95 -18.74
CA ILE A 7 4.69 6.92 -18.34
C ILE A 7 4.29 6.29 -17.01
N LEU A 8 3.74 7.06 -16.07
CA LEU A 8 3.26 6.55 -14.78
C LEU A 8 2.11 5.55 -14.90
N PHE A 9 1.42 5.40 -16.03
CA PHE A 9 0.35 4.39 -16.14
C PHE A 9 0.86 3.06 -16.72
N PHE A 10 1.90 3.11 -17.57
CA PHE A 10 2.35 1.98 -18.38
C PHE A 10 3.74 1.45 -18.00
N SER A 11 4.52 2.20 -17.23
CA SER A 11 5.83 1.71 -16.76
C SER A 11 5.69 0.77 -15.58
N ARG A 12 6.59 -0.22 -15.52
CA ARG A 12 6.83 -0.95 -14.27
C ARG A 12 7.78 -0.12 -13.42
N VAL A 13 7.45 0.06 -12.14
CA VAL A 13 8.40 0.63 -11.20
C VAL A 13 9.61 -0.31 -11.11
N PRO A 14 10.84 0.19 -11.27
CA PRO A 14 12.02 -0.63 -11.07
C PRO A 14 12.05 -1.18 -9.63
N VAL A 15 12.71 -2.33 -9.43
CA VAL A 15 12.79 -3.12 -8.17
C VAL A 15 13.53 -2.39 -7.03
N VAL A 16 13.58 -1.05 -7.06
CA VAL A 16 14.30 -0.20 -6.11
C VAL A 16 13.45 0.07 -4.86
N ILE A 17 12.12 0.07 -4.99
CA ILE A 17 11.19 0.24 -3.87
C ILE A 17 10.50 -1.08 -3.53
N SER A 18 10.09 -1.23 -2.27
CA SER A 18 9.38 -2.43 -1.83
C SER A 18 8.03 -2.57 -2.55
N ASP A 19 7.61 -3.80 -2.83
CA ASP A 19 6.34 -4.08 -3.52
C ASP A 19 5.16 -3.42 -2.79
N ARG A 20 5.17 -3.46 -1.45
CA ARG A 20 4.16 -2.80 -0.61
C ARG A 20 4.10 -1.29 -0.84
N LEU A 21 5.26 -0.63 -0.94
CA LEU A 21 5.31 0.81 -1.17
C LEU A 21 4.83 1.15 -2.58
N THR A 22 5.16 0.30 -3.55
CA THR A 22 4.62 0.40 -4.92
C THR A 22 3.10 0.27 -4.90
N ASP A 23 2.57 -0.79 -4.29
CA ASP A 23 1.13 -1.08 -4.21
C ASP A 23 0.34 0.07 -3.56
N THR A 24 0.92 0.78 -2.59
CA THR A 24 0.25 1.86 -1.86
C THR A 24 0.47 3.25 -2.47
N LEU A 25 1.64 3.55 -3.05
CA LEU A 25 1.91 4.85 -3.69
C LEU A 25 1.35 4.93 -5.10
N TRP A 26 1.30 3.81 -5.82
CA TRP A 26 0.89 3.83 -7.22
C TRP A 26 -0.50 4.43 -7.46
N PRO A 27 -1.53 4.10 -6.64
CA PRO A 27 -2.84 4.74 -6.76
C PRO A 27 -2.83 6.27 -6.60
N ILE A 28 -1.88 6.83 -5.85
CA ILE A 28 -1.74 8.29 -5.70
C ILE A 28 -1.34 8.93 -7.03
N GLY A 29 -0.59 8.21 -7.87
CA GLY A 29 -0.25 8.64 -9.23
C GLY A 29 -1.49 8.92 -10.10
N HIS A 30 -2.53 8.10 -9.96
CA HIS A 30 -3.82 8.31 -10.64
C HIS A 30 -4.50 9.60 -10.18
N ILE A 31 -4.61 9.81 -8.86
CA ILE A 31 -5.19 11.04 -8.28
C ILE A 31 -4.45 12.28 -8.79
N VAL A 32 -3.12 12.29 -8.72
CA VAL A 32 -2.29 13.43 -9.14
C VAL A 32 -2.43 13.69 -10.64
N SER A 33 -2.37 12.64 -11.46
CA SER A 33 -2.44 12.77 -12.92
C SER A 33 -3.78 13.33 -13.38
N PHE A 34 -4.90 12.78 -12.89
CA PHE A 34 -6.22 13.26 -13.25
C PHE A 34 -6.54 14.62 -12.65
N ALA A 35 -6.02 14.95 -11.46
CA ALA A 35 -6.09 16.31 -10.92
C ALA A 35 -5.37 17.31 -11.84
N CYS A 36 -4.16 17.00 -12.30
CA CYS A 36 -3.40 17.86 -13.20
C CYS A 36 -4.10 18.04 -14.56
N TRP A 37 -4.61 16.97 -15.16
CA TRP A 37 -5.31 17.04 -16.45
C TRP A 37 -6.63 17.80 -16.35
N ALA A 38 -7.45 17.52 -15.33
CA ALA A 38 -8.70 18.23 -15.12
C ALA A 38 -8.46 19.71 -14.79
N TRP A 39 -7.44 20.04 -13.98
CA TRP A 39 -7.03 21.42 -13.72
C TRP A 39 -6.61 22.14 -15.00
N TRP A 40 -5.81 21.48 -15.84
CA TRP A 40 -5.37 22.03 -17.12
C TRP A 40 -6.57 22.29 -18.04
N LEU A 41 -7.52 21.36 -18.14
CA LEU A 41 -8.76 21.55 -18.91
C LEU A 41 -9.58 22.73 -18.40
N LEU A 42 -9.78 22.86 -17.08
CA LEU A 42 -10.53 23.98 -16.50
C LEU A 42 -9.83 25.33 -16.65
N SER A 43 -8.50 25.35 -16.60
CA SER A 43 -7.72 26.59 -16.54
C SER A 43 -7.32 27.11 -17.91
N CYS A 44 -6.98 26.21 -18.84
CA CYS A 44 -6.40 26.57 -20.14
C CYS A 44 -7.40 26.49 -21.30
N ASN A 45 -8.50 25.74 -21.16
CA ASN A 45 -9.53 25.68 -22.20
C ASN A 45 -10.59 26.76 -21.98
N VAL A 46 -10.57 27.80 -22.83
CA VAL A 46 -11.48 28.95 -22.72
C VAL A 46 -12.95 28.53 -22.77
N TYR A 47 -13.31 27.56 -23.62
CA TYR A 47 -14.68 27.08 -23.77
C TYR A 47 -15.18 26.44 -22.47
N ILE A 48 -14.42 25.48 -21.94
CA ILE A 48 -14.80 24.79 -20.69
C ILE A 48 -14.86 25.77 -19.53
N LYS A 49 -13.91 26.70 -19.44
CA LYS A 49 -13.84 27.68 -18.36
C LYS A 49 -15.08 28.59 -18.29
N SER A 50 -15.63 28.96 -19.45
CA SER A 50 -16.83 29.81 -19.54
C SER A 50 -18.14 29.07 -19.24
N GLU A 51 -18.13 27.73 -19.24
CA GLU A 51 -19.33 26.94 -18.99
C GLU A 51 -19.78 27.00 -17.52
N SER A 52 -21.05 26.64 -17.31
CA SER A 52 -21.58 26.47 -15.96
C SER A 52 -20.89 25.32 -15.21
N SER A 53 -20.78 25.45 -13.88
CA SER A 53 -20.19 24.42 -13.00
C SER A 53 -20.76 23.00 -13.25
N LYS A 54 -22.08 22.86 -13.49
CA LYS A 54 -22.69 21.55 -13.79
C LYS A 54 -22.18 20.95 -15.11
N ARG A 55 -22.05 21.77 -16.15
CA ARG A 55 -21.52 21.36 -17.46
C ARG A 55 -20.04 21.01 -17.38
N GLN A 56 -19.25 21.80 -16.63
CA GLN A 56 -17.85 21.48 -16.34
C GLN A 56 -17.73 20.11 -15.67
N LEU A 57 -18.53 19.84 -14.63
CA LEU A 57 -18.52 18.55 -13.95
C LEU A 57 -18.87 17.39 -14.89
N LEU A 58 -19.98 17.51 -15.63
CA LEU A 58 -20.41 16.47 -16.56
C LEU A 58 -19.33 16.19 -17.61
N PHE A 59 -18.74 17.23 -18.20
CA PHE A 59 -17.69 17.10 -19.18
C PHE A 59 -16.44 16.42 -18.60
N LEU A 60 -15.99 16.85 -17.43
CA LEU A 60 -14.85 16.24 -16.74
C LEU A 60 -15.12 14.77 -16.41
N LEU A 61 -16.31 14.41 -15.92
CA LEU A 61 -16.67 13.03 -15.63
C LEU A 61 -16.64 12.16 -16.89
N LEU A 62 -17.21 12.64 -18.00
CA LEU A 62 -17.20 11.90 -19.27
C LEU A 62 -15.77 11.67 -19.78
N ILE A 63 -14.92 12.69 -19.73
CA ILE A 63 -13.51 12.56 -20.10
C ILE A 63 -12.80 11.57 -19.17
N THR A 64 -12.98 11.70 -17.86
CA THR A 64 -12.31 10.84 -16.88
C THR A 64 -12.71 9.39 -17.05
N LEU A 65 -14.00 9.10 -17.22
CA LEU A 65 -14.47 7.73 -17.47
C LEU A 65 -13.95 7.17 -18.80
N THR A 66 -13.88 8.00 -19.84
CA THR A 66 -13.39 7.58 -21.15
C THR A 66 -11.88 7.31 -21.13
N ILE A 67 -11.09 8.24 -20.60
CA ILE A 67 -9.62 8.13 -20.57
C ILE A 67 -9.20 7.11 -19.50
N GLY A 68 -9.71 7.20 -18.28
CA GLY A 68 -9.39 6.28 -17.19
C GLY A 68 -9.82 4.85 -17.52
N GLY A 69 -11.05 4.67 -18.01
CA GLY A 69 -11.51 3.37 -18.52
C GLY A 69 -10.66 2.85 -19.68
N GLY A 70 -10.24 3.73 -20.60
CA GLY A 70 -9.32 3.39 -21.68
C GLY A 70 -7.95 2.95 -21.18
N ILE A 71 -7.38 3.64 -20.18
CA ILE A 71 -6.12 3.26 -19.54
C ILE A 71 -6.25 1.87 -18.91
N GLU A 72 -7.29 1.62 -18.12
CA GLU A 72 -7.53 0.32 -17.48
C GLU A 72 -7.66 -0.83 -18.48
N LEU A 73 -8.36 -0.61 -19.59
CA LEU A 73 -8.47 -1.61 -20.67
C LEU A 73 -7.14 -1.86 -21.38
N LEU A 74 -6.24 -0.87 -21.42
CA LEU A 74 -4.93 -0.98 -22.07
C LEU A 74 -3.84 -1.54 -21.12
N GLN A 75 -3.97 -1.38 -19.81
CA GLN A 75 -3.00 -1.84 -18.82
C GLN A 75 -2.57 -3.33 -18.97
N PRO A 76 -3.47 -4.29 -19.28
CA PRO A 76 -3.11 -5.70 -19.48
C PRO A 76 -2.04 -5.93 -20.56
N PHE A 77 -2.00 -5.10 -21.61
CA PHE A 77 -0.98 -5.20 -22.66
C PHE A 77 0.43 -4.83 -22.19
N PHE A 78 0.54 -4.18 -21.01
CA PHE A 78 1.80 -3.81 -20.36
C PHE A 78 2.09 -4.67 -19.13
N SER A 79 1.46 -5.86 -19.04
CA SER A 79 1.61 -6.79 -17.93
C SER A 79 1.26 -6.17 -16.57
N ARG A 80 0.29 -5.25 -16.56
CA ARG A 80 -0.38 -4.74 -15.36
C ARG A 80 -1.79 -5.33 -15.29
N ARG A 81 -2.38 -5.38 -14.10
CA ARG A 81 -3.75 -5.89 -13.93
C ARG A 81 -4.68 -4.70 -13.94
N ALA A 82 -5.74 -4.77 -14.76
CA ALA A 82 -6.82 -3.80 -14.67
C ALA A 82 -7.48 -3.88 -13.28
N GLN A 83 -7.65 -2.74 -12.63
CA GLN A 83 -8.24 -2.63 -11.30
C GLN A 83 -9.31 -1.55 -11.32
N LEU A 84 -10.56 -1.93 -11.00
CA LEU A 84 -11.65 -0.95 -10.91
C LEU A 84 -11.37 0.16 -9.89
N SER A 85 -10.51 -0.12 -8.90
CA SER A 85 -10.03 0.87 -7.94
C SER A 85 -9.31 2.05 -8.60
N ASP A 86 -8.57 1.82 -9.68
CA ASP A 86 -7.82 2.86 -10.39
C ASP A 86 -8.77 3.92 -10.96
N LEU A 87 -9.92 3.51 -11.49
CA LEU A 87 -10.96 4.43 -11.95
C LEU A 87 -11.55 5.28 -10.81
N TYR A 88 -11.66 4.72 -9.59
CA TYR A 88 -12.06 5.52 -8.43
C TYR A 88 -11.03 6.61 -8.13
N TYR A 89 -9.73 6.29 -8.18
CA TYR A 89 -8.65 7.26 -7.96
C TYR A 89 -8.61 8.36 -9.04
N ASP A 90 -8.88 8.01 -10.30
CA ASP A 90 -9.01 8.97 -11.41
C ASP A 90 -10.15 9.98 -11.14
N LEU A 91 -11.29 9.48 -10.66
CA LEU A 91 -12.43 10.32 -10.27
C LEU A 91 -12.08 11.23 -9.10
N PHE A 92 -11.38 10.73 -8.07
CA PHE A 92 -10.90 11.56 -6.97
C PHE A 92 -10.02 12.70 -7.48
N GLY A 93 -9.00 12.41 -8.29
CA GLY A 93 -8.16 13.44 -8.90
C GLY A 93 -8.98 14.49 -9.66
N THR A 94 -9.94 14.04 -10.45
CA THR A 94 -10.86 14.91 -11.20
C THR A 94 -11.71 15.79 -10.29
N PHE A 95 -12.27 15.24 -9.21
CA PHE A 95 -13.06 15.97 -8.23
C PHE A 95 -12.24 17.01 -7.46
N PHE A 96 -10.97 16.72 -7.15
CA PHE A 96 -10.07 17.72 -6.59
C PHE A 96 -9.97 18.93 -7.52
N ALA A 97 -9.64 18.71 -8.80
CA ALA A 97 -9.54 19.81 -9.75
C ALA A 97 -10.87 20.57 -9.90
N TYR A 98 -11.98 19.85 -10.01
CA TYR A 98 -13.31 20.44 -10.11
C TYR A 98 -13.63 21.32 -8.90
N LEU A 99 -13.52 20.81 -7.67
CA LEU A 99 -13.91 21.56 -6.46
C LEU A 99 -13.04 22.80 -6.23
N PHE A 100 -11.76 22.76 -6.60
CA PHE A 100 -10.82 23.85 -6.33
C PHE A 100 -10.72 24.87 -7.47
N PHE A 101 -10.91 24.45 -8.73
CA PHE A 101 -10.71 25.29 -9.91
C PHE A 101 -11.95 25.45 -10.81
N GLY A 102 -13.07 24.80 -10.47
CA GLY A 102 -14.34 24.95 -11.17
C GLY A 102 -14.97 26.34 -11.00
N ASN A 103 -15.89 26.67 -11.90
CA ASN A 103 -16.58 27.95 -11.96
C ASN A 103 -17.74 28.02 -10.95
N PHE A 104 -17.41 28.21 -9.67
CA PHE A 104 -18.41 28.38 -8.61
C PHE A 104 -18.54 29.82 -8.13
N ASN A 105 -19.70 30.14 -7.54
CA ASN A 105 -19.86 31.36 -6.76
C ASN A 105 -18.96 31.31 -5.51
N LYS A 106 -18.06 32.31 -5.36
CA LYS A 106 -17.07 32.40 -4.28
C LYS A 106 -17.69 32.40 -2.88
N ASN A 107 -18.94 32.86 -2.73
CA ASN A 107 -19.62 32.97 -1.43
C ASN A 107 -20.46 31.72 -1.09
N ASN A 108 -20.32 30.63 -1.84
CA ASN A 108 -21.09 29.42 -1.59
C ASN A 108 -20.53 28.66 -0.36
N LYS A 109 -21.22 28.75 0.78
CA LYS A 109 -20.86 28.02 2.01
C LYS A 109 -20.80 26.51 1.80
N LEU A 110 -21.67 25.95 0.96
CA LEU A 110 -21.68 24.52 0.65
C LEU A 110 -20.36 24.11 -0.02
N LEU A 111 -19.79 24.95 -0.88
CA LEU A 111 -18.51 24.67 -1.53
C LEU A 111 -17.36 24.58 -0.51
N ILE A 112 -17.33 25.45 0.50
CA ILE A 112 -16.31 25.41 1.56
C ILE A 112 -16.42 24.10 2.33
N VAL A 113 -17.64 23.70 2.72
CA VAL A 113 -17.89 22.43 3.40
C VAL A 113 -17.49 21.24 2.52
N SER A 114 -17.86 21.25 1.24
CA SER A 114 -17.49 20.20 0.28
C SER A 114 -15.97 20.09 0.11
N ARG A 115 -15.24 21.21 0.05
CA ARG A 115 -13.77 21.21 -0.01
C ARG A 115 -13.15 20.64 1.26
N PHE A 116 -13.65 21.03 2.43
CA PHE A 116 -13.16 20.49 3.71
C PHE A 116 -13.38 18.98 3.80
N LEU A 117 -14.61 18.51 3.53
CA LEU A 117 -14.94 17.09 3.50
C LEU A 117 -14.09 16.34 2.48
N TYR A 118 -13.87 16.91 1.30
CA TYR A 118 -13.03 16.32 0.27
C TYR A 118 -11.58 16.16 0.73
N ILE A 119 -10.98 17.19 1.36
CA ILE A 119 -9.60 17.11 1.87
C ILE A 119 -9.49 16.06 2.98
N THR A 120 -10.44 16.01 3.90
CA THR A 120 -10.47 14.97 4.95
C THR A 120 -10.55 13.57 4.34
N LEU A 121 -11.40 13.37 3.32
CA LEU A 121 -11.51 12.10 2.62
C LEU A 121 -10.24 11.75 1.83
N LEU A 122 -9.61 12.73 1.19
CA LEU A 122 -8.33 12.55 0.49
C LEU A 122 -7.22 12.11 1.45
N LEU A 123 -7.14 12.75 2.63
CA LEU A 123 -6.19 12.35 3.68
C LEU A 123 -6.46 10.92 4.18
N TYR A 124 -7.73 10.56 4.37
CA TYR A 124 -8.10 9.19 4.75
C TYR A 124 -7.64 8.17 3.69
N ILE A 125 -7.96 8.41 2.42
CA ILE A 125 -7.63 7.50 1.32
C ILE A 125 -6.11 7.37 1.10
N THR A 126 -5.35 8.44 1.30
CA THR A 126 -3.89 8.45 1.13
C THR A 126 -3.12 8.02 2.40
N SER A 127 -3.81 7.87 3.54
CA SER A 127 -3.20 7.46 4.80
C SER A 127 -2.45 6.11 4.76
N PRO A 128 -2.91 5.06 4.04
CA PRO A 128 -2.16 3.80 3.98
C PRO A 128 -0.79 3.98 3.34
N ALA A 129 -0.67 4.84 2.33
CA ALA A 129 0.60 5.14 1.69
C ALA A 129 1.53 5.94 2.63
N MET A 130 0.99 6.91 3.38
CA MET A 130 1.76 7.66 4.38
C MET A 130 2.30 6.73 5.48
N LEU A 131 1.46 5.80 5.95
CA LEU A 131 1.86 4.80 6.93
C LEU A 131 2.91 3.84 6.36
N ALA A 132 2.76 3.39 5.11
CA ALA A 132 3.75 2.54 4.45
C ALA A 132 5.10 3.24 4.26
N VAL A 133 5.11 4.52 3.89
CA VAL A 133 6.34 5.33 3.79
C VAL A 133 7.02 5.46 5.15
N LYS A 134 6.27 5.82 6.20
CA LYS A 134 6.81 5.94 7.56
C LYS A 134 7.39 4.60 8.03
N ASP A 135 6.64 3.52 7.83
CA ASP A 135 7.04 2.19 8.25
C ASP A 135 8.30 1.70 7.51
N GLU A 136 8.43 1.99 6.21
CA GLU A 136 9.65 1.70 5.43
C GLU A 136 10.84 2.56 5.90
N TYR A 137 10.60 3.81 6.29
CA TYR A 137 11.62 4.67 6.88
C TYR A 137 12.12 4.11 8.23
N ASP A 138 11.19 3.78 9.14
CA ASP A 138 11.52 3.22 10.45
C ASP A 138 12.29 1.89 10.30
N LEU A 139 11.88 1.02 9.37
CA LEU A 139 12.57 -0.22 9.05
C LEU A 139 14.03 -0.02 8.60
N ARG A 140 14.31 1.04 7.84
CA ARG A 140 15.68 1.37 7.41
C ARG A 140 16.53 1.90 8.55
N MET A 141 15.92 2.65 9.47
CA MET A 141 16.59 3.20 10.65
C MET A 141 16.88 2.14 11.71
N ASP A 142 15.95 1.19 11.89
CA ASP A 142 16.03 0.12 12.89
C ASP A 142 16.82 -1.11 12.42
N PHE A 143 17.33 -1.09 11.19
CA PHE A 143 18.12 -2.19 10.64
C PHE A 143 19.32 -2.51 11.57
N PRO A 144 19.55 -3.79 11.98
CA PRO A 144 19.12 -5.04 11.35
C PRO A 144 17.76 -5.62 11.79
N ILE A 145 16.97 -4.90 12.59
CA ILE A 145 15.71 -5.42 13.12
C ILE A 145 14.60 -5.26 12.06
N ILE A 146 14.00 -6.38 11.64
CA ILE A 146 13.04 -6.41 10.53
C ILE A 146 11.58 -6.26 11.02
N ALA A 147 11.28 -6.73 12.22
CA ALA A 147 9.99 -6.51 12.87
C ALA A 147 10.15 -6.62 14.38
N LYS A 148 9.56 -5.67 15.09
CA LYS A 148 9.40 -5.67 16.55
C LYS A 148 7.93 -5.87 16.93
N PHE A 149 7.02 -5.62 15.98
CA PHE A 149 5.57 -5.61 16.17
C PHE A 149 5.11 -4.59 17.22
N ASP A 150 5.82 -3.47 17.33
CA ASP A 150 5.45 -2.37 18.23
C ASP A 150 4.24 -1.58 17.69
N SER A 151 3.96 -1.70 16.39
CA SER A 151 2.86 -1.02 15.72
C SER A 151 2.10 -1.92 14.73
N TYR A 152 0.79 -1.67 14.58
CA TYR A 152 -0.06 -2.38 13.62
C TYR A 152 0.40 -2.21 12.16
N SER A 153 1.11 -1.12 11.83
CA SER A 153 1.67 -0.93 10.49
C SER A 153 2.74 -1.98 10.15
N GLU A 154 3.46 -2.52 11.14
CA GLU A 154 4.44 -3.56 10.91
C GLU A 154 3.78 -4.87 10.44
N LEU A 155 2.56 -5.17 10.90
CA LEU A 155 1.80 -6.34 10.41
C LEU A 155 1.57 -6.28 8.90
N THR A 156 1.43 -5.07 8.33
CA THR A 156 1.19 -4.89 6.89
C THR A 156 2.40 -5.28 6.02
N ARG A 157 3.58 -5.52 6.62
CA ARG A 157 4.76 -6.08 5.94
C ARG A 157 4.56 -7.57 5.59
N TRP A 158 3.64 -8.24 6.29
CA TRP A 158 3.45 -9.68 6.25
C TRP A 158 2.17 -10.03 5.50
N LYS A 159 2.22 -11.07 4.65
CA LYS A 159 1.04 -11.58 3.94
C LYS A 159 0.76 -13.01 4.42
N ALA A 160 -0.50 -13.25 4.77
CA ALA A 160 -0.99 -14.53 5.25
C ALA A 160 -2.37 -14.81 4.65
N ASP A 161 -2.72 -16.10 4.54
CA ASP A 161 -4.04 -16.53 4.06
C ASP A 161 -5.16 -16.15 5.04
N LEU A 162 -4.83 -16.05 6.33
CA LEU A 162 -5.74 -15.64 7.40
C LEU A 162 -5.33 -14.27 7.98
N PRO A 163 -6.29 -13.52 8.55
CA PRO A 163 -5.99 -12.24 9.20
C PRO A 163 -4.91 -12.38 10.28
N LEU A 164 -3.92 -11.50 10.22
CA LEU A 164 -2.90 -11.35 11.23
C LEU A 164 -3.41 -10.41 12.33
N SER A 165 -3.08 -10.71 13.58
CA SER A 165 -3.34 -9.82 14.71
C SER A 165 -2.10 -9.67 15.58
N MET A 166 -2.05 -8.67 16.45
CA MET A 166 -1.03 -8.59 17.51
C MET A 166 -1.60 -9.13 18.81
N VAL A 167 -0.74 -9.74 19.63
CA VAL A 167 -1.03 -10.15 21.00
C VAL A 167 0.14 -9.72 21.87
N ASN A 168 -0.16 -9.23 23.06
CA ASN A 168 0.87 -8.90 24.04
C ASN A 168 1.22 -10.14 24.88
N THR A 169 2.50 -10.35 25.18
CA THR A 169 2.93 -11.48 26.02
C THR A 169 2.34 -11.46 27.43
N SER A 170 2.00 -10.29 27.97
CA SER A 170 1.32 -10.18 29.28
C SER A 170 -0.08 -10.82 29.29
N GLU A 171 -0.75 -10.91 28.13
CA GLU A 171 -2.05 -11.56 28.00
C GLU A 171 -1.93 -13.09 27.98
N LEU A 172 -0.72 -13.61 27.74
CA LEU A 172 -0.41 -15.03 27.71
C LEU A 172 -0.01 -15.45 29.13
N SER A 173 -0.99 -15.93 29.90
CA SER A 173 -0.92 -16.16 31.35
C SER A 173 0.17 -17.13 31.83
N GLU A 174 0.97 -17.71 30.93
CA GLU A 174 1.92 -18.78 31.20
C GLU A 174 3.39 -18.39 30.90
N THR A 175 3.65 -17.22 30.32
CA THR A 175 5.02 -16.85 29.88
C THR A 175 5.71 -15.86 30.81
N ARG A 176 6.90 -16.21 31.34
CA ARG A 176 7.80 -15.26 32.05
C ARG A 176 8.61 -14.36 31.09
N VAL A 177 8.09 -14.16 29.88
CA VAL A 177 8.76 -13.35 28.84
C VAL A 177 8.45 -11.89 29.11
N ALA A 178 9.41 -11.00 28.84
CA ALA A 178 9.20 -9.57 28.96
C ALA A 178 7.98 -9.11 28.13
N ASP A 179 7.27 -8.09 28.61
CA ASP A 179 6.11 -7.50 27.94
C ASP A 179 6.50 -7.01 26.55
N THR A 180 6.13 -7.78 25.55
CA THR A 180 6.46 -7.56 24.14
C THR A 180 5.26 -7.91 23.28
N ASN A 181 5.11 -7.22 22.16
CA ASN A 181 4.07 -7.51 21.20
C ASN A 181 4.54 -8.61 20.24
N LEU A 182 3.68 -9.58 19.99
CA LEU A 182 3.92 -10.68 19.06
C LEU A 182 2.89 -10.64 17.94
N MET A 183 3.32 -10.96 16.73
CA MET A 183 2.40 -11.27 15.64
C MET A 183 1.74 -12.63 15.90
N LYS A 184 0.44 -12.62 16.15
CA LYS A 184 -0.39 -13.82 16.22
C LYS A 184 -0.75 -14.26 14.81
N VAL A 185 -0.37 -15.49 14.52
CA VAL A 185 -0.69 -16.17 13.28
C VAL A 185 -1.68 -17.28 13.59
N THR A 186 -2.87 -17.21 13.00
CA THR A 186 -3.89 -18.26 13.14
C THR A 186 -3.84 -19.16 11.91
N PHE A 187 -3.87 -20.47 12.12
CA PHE A 187 -3.85 -21.48 11.06
C PHE A 187 -5.25 -22.09 10.93
N ALA A 188 -5.81 -22.15 9.73
CA ALA A 188 -7.01 -22.92 9.48
C ALA A 188 -6.65 -24.41 9.52
N ALA A 189 -7.46 -25.22 10.19
CA ALA A 189 -7.37 -26.69 10.16
C ALA A 189 -7.84 -27.26 8.80
N LYS A 190 -7.48 -26.63 7.69
CA LYS A 190 -7.68 -27.22 6.36
C LYS A 190 -6.61 -28.28 6.12
N LYS A 191 -6.97 -29.25 5.28
CA LYS A 191 -6.16 -30.43 4.93
C LYS A 191 -4.81 -30.08 4.30
N ASP A 192 -4.66 -28.86 3.81
CA ASP A 192 -3.46 -28.34 3.16
C ASP A 192 -2.78 -27.29 4.05
N SER A 193 -1.45 -27.39 4.15
CA SER A 193 -0.57 -26.51 4.92
C SER A 193 -0.80 -25.02 4.63
N ALA A 194 -0.96 -24.19 5.66
CA ALA A 194 -0.96 -22.74 5.49
C ALA A 194 0.45 -22.26 5.07
N GLN A 195 0.50 -21.35 4.10
CA GLN A 195 1.74 -20.76 3.62
C GLN A 195 1.81 -19.29 4.03
N TYR A 196 3.00 -18.87 4.46
CA TYR A 196 3.24 -17.48 4.85
C TYR A 196 4.35 -16.91 3.99
N TYR A 197 4.10 -15.72 3.48
CA TYR A 197 5.04 -15.01 2.63
C TYR A 197 5.53 -13.79 3.40
N VAL A 198 6.82 -13.81 3.68
CA VAL A 198 7.52 -12.66 4.23
C VAL A 198 8.15 -11.92 3.06
N PHE A 199 7.66 -10.73 2.77
CA PHE A 199 8.38 -9.84 1.88
C PHE A 199 9.48 -9.16 2.68
N LEU A 200 10.67 -9.75 2.67
CA LEU A 200 11.85 -9.03 3.12
C LEU A 200 12.14 -7.96 2.07
N PRO A 201 12.30 -6.68 2.46
CA PRO A 201 12.81 -5.69 1.52
C PRO A 201 14.09 -6.23 0.89
N ALA A 202 14.48 -5.69 -0.27
CA ALA A 202 15.81 -5.92 -0.84
C ALA A 202 16.86 -5.27 0.07
N ILE A 203 17.04 -5.82 1.27
CA ILE A 203 17.98 -5.33 2.24
C ILE A 203 19.35 -5.77 1.74
N GLY A 204 20.24 -4.79 1.64
CA GLY A 204 21.47 -4.86 0.89
C GLY A 204 22.36 -6.07 1.22
N LYS A 205 23.26 -6.36 0.29
CA LYS A 205 24.39 -7.28 0.46
C LYS A 205 24.99 -7.10 1.87
N GLY A 206 25.03 -8.15 2.68
CA GLY A 206 25.71 -8.09 4.00
C GLY A 206 25.04 -8.84 5.14
N ILE A 207 23.79 -9.29 5.01
CA ILE A 207 23.15 -10.11 6.05
C ILE A 207 23.69 -11.53 5.97
N SER A 208 24.41 -11.96 7.01
CA SER A 208 24.94 -13.32 7.14
C SER A 208 24.03 -14.26 7.91
N ARG A 209 23.14 -13.72 8.75
CA ARG A 209 22.24 -14.49 9.63
C ARG A 209 20.88 -13.80 9.76
N LEU A 210 19.83 -14.60 9.73
CA LEU A 210 18.46 -14.21 10.04
C LEU A 210 17.99 -15.06 11.23
N SER A 211 17.42 -14.41 12.24
CA SER A 211 16.92 -15.07 13.46
C SER A 211 15.43 -14.77 13.61
N PHE A 212 14.68 -15.77 14.07
CA PHE A 212 13.25 -15.66 14.37
C PHE A 212 13.00 -16.24 15.75
N HIS A 213 12.08 -15.62 16.50
CA HIS A 213 11.59 -16.13 17.77
C HIS A 213 10.13 -16.53 17.58
N PHE A 214 9.77 -17.75 17.97
CA PHE A 214 8.42 -18.28 17.85
C PHE A 214 7.89 -18.72 19.21
N LEU A 215 6.63 -18.43 19.48
CA LEU A 215 5.90 -18.96 20.62
C LEU A 215 4.76 -19.83 20.10
N ILE A 216 4.78 -21.11 20.44
CA ILE A 216 3.76 -22.08 20.00
C ILE A 216 2.75 -22.27 21.13
N LEU A 217 1.53 -21.75 20.94
CA LEU A 217 0.45 -21.80 21.95
C LEU A 217 -0.40 -23.07 21.88
N THR A 218 0.02 -24.08 21.12
CA THR A 218 -0.75 -25.31 20.92
C THR A 218 0.10 -26.54 21.18
N LYS A 219 -0.51 -27.63 21.63
CA LYS A 219 0.17 -28.93 21.79
C LYS A 219 0.45 -29.65 20.45
N LEU A 220 0.11 -29.05 19.32
CA LEU A 220 0.30 -29.64 18.00
C LEU A 220 1.75 -29.44 17.54
N HIS A 221 2.31 -30.46 16.89
CA HIS A 221 3.61 -30.34 16.24
C HIS A 221 3.51 -29.43 15.02
N LEU A 222 4.11 -28.24 15.11
CA LEU A 222 4.23 -27.31 13.99
C LEU A 222 5.52 -27.61 13.21
N ARG A 223 5.40 -27.89 11.90
CA ARG A 223 6.56 -27.99 11.00
C ARG A 223 6.67 -26.69 10.21
N LEU A 224 7.72 -25.92 10.49
CA LEU A 224 8.03 -24.70 9.75
C LEU A 224 8.99 -25.01 8.61
N GLY A 225 8.60 -24.67 7.38
CA GLY A 225 9.47 -24.70 6.21
C GLY A 225 9.77 -23.28 5.77
N LEU A 226 11.05 -22.92 5.66
CA LEU A 226 11.46 -21.63 5.12
C LEU A 226 11.86 -21.80 3.65
N LEU A 227 11.10 -21.17 2.76
CA LEU A 227 11.39 -21.11 1.34
C LEU A 227 11.95 -19.73 1.02
N SER A 228 13.20 -19.68 0.56
CA SER A 228 13.79 -18.45 0.03
C SER A 228 13.74 -18.50 -1.49
N GLN A 229 13.05 -17.53 -2.11
CA GLN A 229 13.03 -17.40 -3.57
C GLN A 229 14.24 -16.63 -4.12
N THR A 230 15.06 -16.03 -3.26
CA THR A 230 16.31 -15.41 -3.67
C THR A 230 17.36 -16.49 -3.92
N LYS A 231 17.84 -16.59 -5.18
CA LYS A 231 19.18 -17.12 -5.44
C LYS A 231 20.17 -16.24 -4.67
N PHE A 232 20.55 -16.65 -3.47
CA PHE A 232 21.68 -16.03 -2.78
C PHE A 232 22.90 -16.21 -3.68
N ILE A 233 23.38 -15.12 -4.28
CA ILE A 233 24.66 -15.09 -5.02
C ILE A 233 25.77 -14.99 -3.97
N THR A 234 25.83 -15.99 -3.08
CA THR A 234 26.93 -16.20 -2.15
C THR A 234 27.18 -17.69 -2.10
N ASN A 235 28.43 -18.12 -2.24
CA ASN A 235 28.84 -19.53 -2.24
C ASN A 235 28.74 -20.18 -0.84
N ARG A 236 27.90 -19.65 0.06
CA ARG A 236 27.71 -20.15 1.42
C ARG A 236 26.22 -20.28 1.68
N ASN A 237 25.78 -21.49 2.00
CA ASN A 237 24.43 -21.75 2.47
C ASN A 237 24.15 -20.86 3.70
N PRO A 238 23.05 -20.08 3.73
CA PRO A 238 22.69 -19.33 4.92
C PRO A 238 22.44 -20.31 6.07
N ILE A 239 23.15 -20.15 7.18
CA ILE A 239 22.88 -20.88 8.42
C ILE A 239 21.75 -20.14 9.12
N ILE A 240 20.57 -20.75 9.13
CA ILE A 240 19.40 -20.22 9.84
C ILE A 240 19.32 -20.97 11.16
N MET A 241 19.57 -20.26 12.26
CA MET A 241 19.29 -20.77 13.59
C MET A 241 17.86 -20.41 13.95
N ILE A 242 17.03 -21.42 14.13
CA ILE A 242 15.70 -21.28 14.74
C ILE A 242 15.92 -21.60 16.20
N ASP A 243 15.79 -20.60 17.07
CA ASP A 243 15.79 -20.82 18.50
C ASP A 243 14.34 -21.10 18.91
N LEU A 244 14.06 -22.34 19.30
CA LEU A 244 12.76 -22.75 19.81
C LEU A 244 12.89 -22.82 21.34
N GLU A 245 12.54 -21.74 22.03
CA GLU A 245 12.30 -21.83 23.47
C GLU A 245 10.98 -22.58 23.67
N ASN A 246 11.08 -23.85 24.06
CA ASN A 246 9.93 -24.61 24.55
C ASN A 246 9.59 -24.06 25.95
N GLY A 247 8.59 -23.18 26.04
CA GLY A 247 7.93 -22.86 27.29
C GLY A 247 7.12 -24.07 27.75
N TYR A 248 7.66 -24.83 28.71
CA TYR A 248 6.92 -25.79 29.54
C TYR A 248 6.73 -25.21 30.94
#